data_AF-A0A8X8ZJZ6-F1
#
_entry.id   AF-A0A8X8ZJZ6-F1
#
_cell.length_a   1.000
_cell.length_b   1.000
_cell.length_c   1.000
_cell.angle_alpha   90.00
_cell.angle_beta   90.00
_cell.angle_gamma   90.00
#
_symmetry.space_group_name_H-M   'P 1'
#
loop_
_entity.id
_entity.type
_entity.pdbx_description
1 polymer ?
#
loop_
_entity_poly.entity_id
_entity_poly.type
_entity_poly.pdbx_seq_one_letter_code
_entity_poly.pdbx_strand_id
1 'polypeptide(L)'
;MVKSMLTCMSTWAISPWGDLCSTYAKEAEWYHTGYKPTMEEYINVAWVSISAHTILTHVFYLLSNPIEKEAAESVRNHNDTIRYSSMVLRLANDLGTSPYEMERGGAPKAVECYMNETGASREEAREHVMCIIRDIWTKTNEERFKESAFSDDFIRQAQYMYQHGDGHGISNPEMEERILAMEIMGMCQLLPRLVVFDLDYTLWPFYCECRSKRDMPRLYPHAKGILYALKDKGVKIAIASRSPTPDIANTFLDKLGIKSMLVAQVTVKTNCVDGAFLFISIALCLHFMVKVKVKEIFSSWTHKTDHFQRINRRTNIPYAEMLFFDDEDRNIDAVSNMGVTSILVGNGVNLGALRQGLSKYSQNQSPSGRSKRGSQNLSKKSSTSETEEQ
;
A
#
# COMPACT_ATOMS: atom_id res chain seq x y z
N MET A 1 -38.22 2.44 -27.05
CA MET A 1 -37.21 1.75 -26.20
C MET A 1 -36.18 2.72 -25.64
N VAL A 2 -35.36 3.39 -26.46
CA VAL A 2 -34.31 4.34 -26.01
C VAL A 2 -34.84 5.52 -25.18
N LYS A 3 -35.97 6.14 -25.58
CA LYS A 3 -36.64 7.18 -24.76
C LYS A 3 -37.14 6.65 -23.41
N SER A 4 -37.66 5.43 -23.36
CA SER A 4 -38.11 4.80 -22.11
C SER A 4 -36.93 4.47 -21.20
N MET A 5 -35.81 3.99 -21.75
CA MET A 5 -34.54 3.79 -21.02
C MET A 5 -34.00 5.11 -20.47
N LEU A 6 -33.97 6.18 -21.27
CA LEU A 6 -33.51 7.50 -20.84
C LEU A 6 -34.39 8.13 -19.76
N THR A 7 -35.72 7.97 -19.87
CA THR A 7 -36.66 8.47 -18.85
C THR A 7 -36.53 7.67 -17.55
N CYS A 8 -36.37 6.35 -17.65
CA CYS A 8 -36.09 5.45 -16.53
C CYS A 8 -34.77 5.82 -15.84
N MET A 9 -33.67 5.95 -16.60
CA MET A 9 -32.37 6.40 -16.08
C MET A 9 -32.43 7.77 -15.41
N SER A 10 -33.24 8.71 -15.92
CA SER A 10 -33.38 10.04 -15.30
C SER A 10 -34.01 9.97 -13.90
N THR A 11 -35.05 9.16 -13.70
CA THR A 11 -35.61 8.94 -12.36
C THR A 11 -34.69 8.14 -11.44
N TRP A 12 -33.84 7.27 -11.99
CA TRP A 12 -33.02 6.33 -11.22
C TRP A 12 -31.70 6.96 -10.78
N ALA A 13 -31.16 7.88 -11.57
CA ALA A 13 -29.99 8.67 -11.20
C ALA A 13 -30.33 9.73 -10.14
N ILE A 14 -31.53 10.33 -10.15
CA ILE A 14 -31.87 11.46 -9.26
C ILE A 14 -32.12 11.03 -7.80
N SER A 15 -32.71 9.86 -7.57
CA SER A 15 -33.12 9.43 -6.22
C SER A 15 -31.96 9.36 -5.20
N PRO A 16 -30.81 8.73 -5.50
CA PRO A 16 -29.71 8.66 -4.53
C PRO A 16 -29.11 10.02 -4.17
N TRP A 17 -29.12 10.98 -5.11
CA TRP A 17 -28.69 12.36 -4.85
C TRP A 17 -29.66 13.09 -3.91
N GLY A 18 -30.96 12.81 -3.99
CA GLY A 18 -31.95 13.34 -3.06
C GLY A 18 -31.69 12.91 -1.62
N ASP A 19 -31.42 11.61 -1.41
CA ASP A 19 -31.07 11.05 -0.10
C ASP A 19 -29.75 11.65 0.43
N LEU A 20 -28.74 11.76 -0.44
CA LEU A 20 -27.46 12.37 -0.11
C LEU A 20 -27.61 13.83 0.32
N CYS A 21 -28.33 14.65 -0.45
CA CYS A 21 -28.55 16.06 -0.10
C CYS A 21 -29.33 16.20 1.22
N SER A 22 -30.30 15.34 1.47
CA SER A 22 -31.10 15.35 2.70
C SER A 22 -30.25 15.03 3.93
N THR A 23 -29.32 14.09 3.82
CA THR A 23 -28.39 13.76 4.92
C THR A 23 -27.31 14.82 5.14
N TYR A 24 -26.82 15.48 4.08
CA TYR A 24 -25.98 16.67 4.24
C TYR A 24 -26.70 17.81 4.94
N ALA A 25 -27.95 18.08 4.60
CA ALA A 25 -28.75 19.08 5.29
C ALA A 25 -28.91 18.73 6.78
N LYS A 26 -29.07 17.44 7.12
CA LYS A 26 -29.16 16.98 8.51
C LYS A 26 -27.87 17.16 9.29
N GLU A 27 -26.72 16.84 8.70
CA GLU A 27 -25.41 17.08 9.35
C GLU A 27 -25.15 18.59 9.53
N ALA A 28 -25.53 19.41 8.55
CA ALA A 28 -25.43 20.87 8.66
C ALA A 28 -26.35 21.43 9.77
N GLU A 29 -27.56 20.88 9.93
CA GLU A 29 -28.45 21.22 11.04
C GLU A 29 -27.81 20.90 12.38
N TRP A 30 -27.25 19.70 12.56
CA TRP A 30 -26.54 19.31 13.78
C TRP A 30 -25.37 20.25 14.08
N TYR A 31 -24.60 20.59 13.05
CA TYR A 31 -23.51 21.53 13.15
C TYR A 31 -23.95 22.90 13.66
N HIS A 32 -24.93 23.52 13.00
CA HIS A 32 -25.36 24.88 13.32
C HIS A 32 -26.11 25.01 14.65
N THR A 33 -26.81 23.95 15.07
CA THR A 33 -27.53 23.90 16.35
C THR A 33 -26.63 23.49 17.52
N GLY A 34 -25.44 22.96 17.24
CA GLY A 34 -24.58 22.34 18.24
C GLY A 34 -25.14 21.03 18.80
N TYR A 35 -26.11 20.42 18.11
CA TYR A 35 -26.67 19.13 18.50
C TYR A 35 -25.61 18.03 18.43
N LYS A 36 -25.58 17.18 19.44
CA LYS A 36 -24.65 16.05 19.54
C LYS A 36 -25.44 14.75 19.40
N PRO A 37 -25.45 14.13 18.22
CA PRO A 37 -26.18 12.88 18.02
C PRO A 37 -25.54 11.73 18.81
N THR A 38 -26.35 10.75 19.19
CA THR A 38 -25.84 9.45 19.66
C THR A 38 -25.10 8.73 18.54
N MET A 39 -24.31 7.72 18.88
CA MET A 39 -23.58 6.94 17.89
C MET A 39 -24.52 6.26 16.87
N GLU A 40 -25.65 5.76 17.34
CA GLU A 40 -26.67 5.13 16.49
C GLU A 40 -27.36 6.15 15.57
N GLU A 41 -27.76 7.31 16.11
CA GLU A 41 -28.35 8.40 15.32
C GLU A 41 -27.38 8.89 14.24
N TYR A 42 -26.12 9.10 14.63
CA TYR A 42 -25.07 9.53 13.72
C TYR A 42 -24.87 8.52 12.59
N ILE A 43 -24.62 7.25 12.91
CA ILE A 43 -24.35 6.21 11.91
C ILE A 43 -25.46 6.17 10.87
N ASN A 44 -26.72 6.19 11.30
CA ASN A 44 -27.90 6.07 10.41
C ASN A 44 -28.01 7.19 9.38
N VAL A 45 -27.42 8.35 9.64
CA VAL A 45 -27.30 9.47 8.68
C VAL A 45 -25.97 9.38 7.92
N ALA A 46 -24.89 9.08 8.64
CA ALA A 46 -23.52 9.21 8.17
C ALA A 46 -23.14 8.19 7.07
N TRP A 47 -23.75 7.00 7.06
CA TRP A 47 -23.52 6.00 6.00
C TRP A 47 -24.11 6.45 4.66
N VAL A 48 -25.11 7.32 4.65
CA VAL A 48 -25.65 7.93 3.41
C VAL A 48 -24.81 9.15 3.03
N SER A 49 -24.46 10.00 4.00
CA SER A 49 -23.72 11.25 3.75
C SER A 49 -22.31 11.02 3.18
N ILE A 50 -21.71 9.85 3.38
CA ILE A 50 -20.41 9.49 2.78
C ILE A 50 -20.48 9.21 1.27
N SER A 51 -21.68 9.23 0.67
CA SER A 51 -21.96 9.09 -0.78
C SER A 51 -21.66 7.73 -1.42
N ALA A 52 -21.16 6.74 -0.69
CA ALA A 52 -20.88 5.40 -1.23
C ALA A 52 -22.12 4.74 -1.84
N HIS A 53 -23.30 4.88 -1.22
CA HIS A 53 -24.56 4.38 -1.79
C HIS A 53 -24.86 5.00 -3.15
N THR A 54 -24.58 6.30 -3.31
CA THR A 54 -24.74 7.02 -4.57
C THR A 54 -23.78 6.46 -5.61
N ILE A 55 -22.49 6.34 -5.29
CA ILE A 55 -21.46 5.82 -6.20
C ILE A 55 -21.79 4.39 -6.64
N LEU A 56 -22.06 3.49 -5.70
CA LEU A 56 -22.33 2.08 -5.97
C LEU A 56 -23.61 1.89 -6.79
N THR A 57 -24.65 2.68 -6.53
CA THR A 57 -25.88 2.66 -7.33
C THR A 57 -25.61 3.06 -8.79
N HIS A 58 -24.79 4.10 -9.02
CA HIS A 58 -24.41 4.51 -10.37
C HIS A 58 -23.56 3.44 -11.07
N VAL A 59 -22.58 2.86 -10.37
CA VAL A 59 -21.73 1.77 -10.88
C VAL A 59 -22.57 0.56 -11.29
N PHE A 60 -23.57 0.16 -10.47
CA PHE A 60 -24.48 -0.93 -10.79
C PHE A 60 -25.18 -0.73 -12.13
N TYR A 61 -25.75 0.46 -12.35
CA TYR A 61 -26.47 0.76 -13.59
C TYR A 61 -25.55 0.96 -14.80
N LEU A 62 -24.28 1.32 -14.59
CA LEU A 62 -23.29 1.42 -15.67
C LEU A 62 -22.76 0.05 -16.11
N LEU A 63 -22.66 -0.92 -15.20
CA LEU A 63 -22.02 -2.21 -15.47
C LEU A 63 -23.00 -3.37 -15.72
N SER A 64 -24.25 -3.26 -15.26
CA SER A 64 -25.24 -4.33 -15.40
C SER A 64 -25.96 -4.28 -16.76
N ASN A 65 -25.89 -5.36 -17.54
CA ASN A 65 -26.67 -5.53 -18.77
C ASN A 65 -26.90 -7.02 -19.10
N PRO A 66 -28.15 -7.53 -19.11
CA PRO A 66 -29.40 -6.83 -18.82
C PRO A 66 -29.56 -6.51 -17.32
N ILE A 67 -30.39 -5.51 -17.00
CA ILE A 67 -30.71 -5.16 -15.61
C ILE A 67 -31.97 -5.92 -15.21
N GLU A 68 -31.83 -6.85 -14.26
CA GLU A 68 -32.97 -7.55 -13.64
C GLU A 68 -33.75 -6.60 -12.72
N LYS A 69 -35.08 -6.74 -12.70
CA LYS A 69 -35.96 -5.80 -11.99
C LYS A 69 -35.80 -5.94 -10.48
N GLU A 70 -35.71 -7.18 -10.00
CA GLU A 70 -35.52 -7.55 -8.59
C GLU A 70 -34.17 -7.02 -8.07
N ALA A 71 -33.12 -7.10 -8.89
CA ALA A 71 -31.81 -6.54 -8.57
C ALA A 71 -31.86 -5.00 -8.49
N ALA A 72 -32.56 -4.33 -9.43
CA ALA A 72 -32.73 -2.88 -9.40
C ALA A 72 -33.56 -2.39 -8.19
N GLU A 73 -34.56 -3.15 -7.75
CA GLU A 73 -35.34 -2.86 -6.53
C GLU A 73 -34.51 -3.10 -5.26
N SER A 74 -33.71 -4.15 -5.21
CA SER A 74 -32.78 -4.43 -4.09
C SER A 74 -31.75 -3.31 -3.91
N VAL A 75 -31.13 -2.84 -5.00
CA VAL A 75 -30.19 -1.71 -4.98
C VAL A 75 -30.87 -0.42 -4.49
N ARG A 76 -32.10 -0.16 -4.91
CA ARG A 76 -32.88 1.02 -4.50
C ARG A 76 -33.18 1.03 -3.01
N ASN A 77 -33.46 -0.12 -2.43
CA ASN A 77 -33.74 -0.26 -1.00
C ASN A 77 -32.47 -0.30 -0.14
N HIS A 78 -31.32 0.10 -0.69
CA HIS A 78 -30.03 0.08 -0.03
C HIS A 78 -29.72 -1.30 0.55
N ASN A 79 -29.61 -2.30 -0.34
CA ASN A 79 -29.26 -3.65 0.07
C ASN A 79 -28.09 -3.69 1.08
N ASP A 80 -28.05 -4.74 1.88
CA ASP A 80 -27.09 -4.84 2.97
C ASP A 80 -25.64 -4.69 2.49
N THR A 81 -25.30 -5.14 1.28
CA THR A 81 -23.97 -4.93 0.69
C THR A 81 -23.63 -3.44 0.51
N ILE A 82 -24.53 -2.63 -0.07
CA ILE A 82 -24.32 -1.19 -0.26
C ILE A 82 -24.25 -0.49 1.10
N ARG A 83 -25.14 -0.86 2.02
CA ARG A 83 -25.19 -0.28 3.36
C ARG A 83 -23.90 -0.58 4.13
N TYR A 84 -23.47 -1.83 4.19
CA TYR A 84 -22.23 -2.25 4.85
C TYR A 84 -21.00 -1.62 4.23
N SER A 85 -20.93 -1.58 2.90
CA SER A 85 -19.83 -0.90 2.18
C SER A 85 -19.74 0.57 2.54
N SER A 86 -20.88 1.26 2.59
CA SER A 86 -20.95 2.67 2.97
C SER A 86 -20.59 2.90 4.43
N MET A 87 -21.02 2.03 5.33
CA MET A 87 -20.67 2.10 6.75
C MET A 87 -19.17 1.92 6.97
N VAL A 88 -18.53 0.94 6.31
CA VAL A 88 -17.07 0.76 6.42
C VAL A 88 -16.33 1.98 5.89
N LEU A 89 -16.73 2.52 4.73
CA LEU A 89 -16.12 3.74 4.20
C LEU A 89 -16.26 4.91 5.17
N ARG A 90 -17.46 5.14 5.72
CA ARG A 90 -17.72 6.19 6.71
C ARG A 90 -16.84 6.04 7.95
N LEU A 91 -16.83 4.87 8.56
CA LEU A 91 -16.07 4.65 9.81
C LEU A 91 -14.55 4.72 9.58
N ALA A 92 -14.06 4.24 8.43
CA ALA A 92 -12.66 4.39 8.06
C ALA A 92 -12.30 5.87 7.82
N ASN A 93 -13.15 6.61 7.10
CA ASN A 93 -13.02 8.04 6.89
C ASN A 93 -12.94 8.78 8.22
N ASP A 94 -13.92 8.60 9.11
CA ASP A 94 -13.96 9.26 10.41
C ASP A 94 -12.71 8.96 11.26
N LEU A 95 -12.20 7.72 11.26
CA LEU A 95 -10.96 7.37 11.97
C LEU A 95 -9.73 8.12 11.45
N GLY A 96 -9.70 8.43 10.16
CA GLY A 96 -8.62 9.10 9.46
C GLY A 96 -8.74 10.64 9.44
N THR A 97 -9.95 11.19 9.46
CA THR A 97 -10.22 12.63 9.28
C THR A 97 -10.59 13.35 10.56
N SER A 98 -11.17 12.68 11.57
CA SER A 98 -11.77 13.37 12.71
C SER A 98 -10.84 14.34 13.45
N PRO A 99 -9.52 14.06 13.65
CA PRO A 99 -8.65 15.02 14.33
C PRO A 99 -8.62 16.39 13.64
N TYR A 100 -8.51 16.42 12.31
CA TYR A 100 -8.42 17.64 11.53
C TYR A 100 -9.77 18.34 11.36
N GLU A 101 -10.85 17.58 11.23
CA GLU A 101 -12.20 18.13 11.13
C GLU A 101 -12.63 18.78 12.45
N MET A 102 -12.26 18.20 13.59
CA MET A 102 -12.55 18.76 14.90
C MET A 102 -11.75 20.03 15.19
N GLU A 103 -10.50 20.14 14.74
CA GLU A 103 -9.70 21.37 14.84
C GLU A 103 -10.34 22.55 14.09
N ARG A 104 -11.00 22.26 12.95
CA ARG A 104 -11.74 23.27 12.16
C ARG A 104 -13.12 23.58 12.74
N GLY A 105 -13.48 22.93 13.84
CA GLY A 105 -14.79 23.02 14.46
C GLY A 105 -15.88 22.42 13.57
N GLY A 106 -15.69 21.21 13.06
CA GLY A 106 -16.72 20.45 12.34
C GLY A 106 -17.77 19.80 13.27
N ALA A 107 -18.81 19.21 12.68
CA ALA A 107 -19.79 18.41 13.41
C ALA A 107 -19.16 17.15 14.04
N PRO A 108 -19.69 16.64 15.17
CA PRO A 108 -19.23 15.38 15.76
C PRO A 108 -19.26 14.22 14.76
N LYS A 109 -18.19 13.42 14.74
CA LYS A 109 -18.06 12.19 13.94
C LYS A 109 -18.23 10.96 14.83
N ALA A 110 -18.06 9.75 14.28
CA ALA A 110 -18.22 8.49 15.02
C ALA A 110 -17.47 8.46 16.37
N VAL A 111 -16.19 8.85 16.38
CA VAL A 111 -15.36 8.86 17.60
C VAL A 111 -15.94 9.82 18.63
N GLU A 112 -16.25 11.05 18.21
CA GLU A 112 -16.77 12.10 19.09
C GLU A 112 -18.20 11.82 19.56
N CYS A 113 -19.06 11.23 18.73
CA CYS A 113 -20.39 10.76 19.12
C CYS A 113 -20.31 9.74 20.26
N TYR A 114 -19.48 8.72 20.10
CA TYR A 114 -19.30 7.69 21.12
C TYR A 114 -18.73 8.26 22.44
N MET A 115 -17.73 9.15 22.34
CA MET A 115 -17.18 9.84 23.52
C MET A 115 -18.24 10.68 24.24
N ASN A 116 -19.06 11.44 23.49
CA ASN A 116 -20.09 12.29 24.07
C ASN A 116 -21.21 11.47 24.73
N GLU A 117 -21.55 10.32 24.16
CA GLU A 117 -22.62 9.44 24.66
C GLU A 117 -22.20 8.66 25.92
N THR A 118 -20.97 8.16 25.96
CA THR A 118 -20.52 7.22 27.00
C THR A 118 -19.56 7.82 28.02
N GLY A 119 -18.96 8.98 27.71
CA GLY A 119 -17.86 9.56 28.50
C GLY A 119 -16.52 8.84 28.32
N ALA A 120 -16.40 7.91 27.36
CA ALA A 120 -15.18 7.16 27.09
C ALA A 120 -14.01 8.05 26.63
N SER A 121 -12.78 7.56 26.82
CA SER A 121 -11.57 8.17 26.25
C SER A 121 -11.57 8.11 24.71
N ARG A 122 -10.75 8.95 24.08
CA ARG A 122 -10.62 8.96 22.61
C ARG A 122 -10.08 7.62 22.10
N GLU A 123 -9.17 6.99 22.83
CA GLU A 123 -8.58 5.70 22.51
C GLU A 123 -9.63 4.58 22.56
N GLU A 124 -10.45 4.54 23.61
CA GLU A 124 -11.57 3.59 23.74
C GLU A 124 -12.61 3.79 22.64
N ALA A 125 -12.94 5.05 22.32
CA ALA A 125 -13.86 5.37 21.24
C ALA A 125 -13.33 4.94 19.87
N ARG A 126 -12.04 5.14 19.60
CA ARG A 126 -11.40 4.67 18.35
C ARG A 126 -11.41 3.15 18.26
N GLU A 127 -11.10 2.45 19.35
CA GLU A 127 -11.15 0.99 19.38
C GLU A 127 -12.58 0.47 19.15
N HIS A 128 -13.59 1.13 19.74
CA HIS A 128 -15.00 0.82 19.50
C HIS A 128 -15.37 0.97 18.03
N VAL A 129 -14.97 2.06 17.38
CA VAL A 129 -15.18 2.24 15.92
C VAL A 129 -14.49 1.14 15.11
N MET A 130 -13.27 0.75 15.48
CA MET A 130 -12.57 -0.37 14.83
C MET A 130 -13.26 -1.74 15.07
N CYS A 131 -13.91 -1.94 16.22
CA CYS A 131 -14.74 -3.11 16.48
C CYS A 131 -15.95 -3.13 15.54
N ILE A 132 -16.67 -2.01 15.40
CA ILE A 132 -17.82 -1.92 14.48
C ILE A 132 -17.40 -2.27 13.06
N ILE A 133 -16.25 -1.77 12.58
CA ILE A 133 -15.72 -2.11 11.26
C ILE A 133 -15.50 -3.62 11.11
N ARG A 134 -14.92 -4.29 12.13
CA ARG A 134 -14.69 -5.75 12.13
C ARG A 134 -16.00 -6.54 12.10
N ASP A 135 -17.01 -6.07 12.84
CA ASP A 135 -18.32 -6.72 12.88
C ASP A 135 -19.03 -6.60 11.52
N ILE A 136 -18.94 -5.44 10.86
CA ILE A 136 -19.50 -5.25 9.51
C ILE A 136 -18.78 -6.14 8.49
N TRP A 137 -17.45 -6.27 8.59
CA TRP A 137 -16.69 -7.20 7.74
C TRP A 137 -17.16 -8.64 7.90
N THR A 138 -17.46 -9.06 9.13
CA THR A 138 -17.99 -10.40 9.41
C THR A 138 -19.35 -10.60 8.74
N LYS A 139 -20.26 -9.63 8.87
CA LYS A 139 -21.57 -9.65 8.17
C LYS A 139 -21.44 -9.65 6.65
N THR A 140 -20.49 -8.88 6.11
CA THR A 140 -20.23 -8.84 4.66
C THR A 140 -19.74 -10.19 4.14
N ASN A 141 -18.90 -10.88 4.91
CA ASN A 141 -18.43 -12.23 4.56
C ASN A 141 -19.56 -13.28 4.59
N GLU A 142 -20.57 -13.09 5.43
CA GLU A 142 -21.77 -13.95 5.46
C GLU A 142 -22.67 -13.70 4.24
N GLU A 143 -22.83 -12.43 3.84
CA GLU A 143 -23.58 -12.05 2.63
C GLU A 143 -22.89 -12.49 1.33
N ARG A 144 -21.58 -12.77 1.35
CA ARG A 144 -20.78 -13.25 0.20
C ARG A 144 -21.30 -14.55 -0.43
N PHE A 145 -22.03 -15.35 0.33
CA PHE A 145 -22.60 -16.63 -0.14
C PHE A 145 -23.97 -16.49 -0.80
N LYS A 146 -24.55 -15.28 -0.77
CA LYS A 146 -25.71 -14.92 -1.58
C LYS A 146 -25.15 -14.19 -2.79
N GLU A 147 -25.55 -14.57 -4.00
CA GLU A 147 -25.04 -14.00 -5.26
C GLU A 147 -25.18 -12.47 -5.30
N SER A 148 -24.16 -11.75 -4.80
CA SER A 148 -24.13 -10.29 -4.76
C SER A 148 -23.50 -9.75 -6.04
N ALA A 149 -24.14 -8.74 -6.64
CA ALA A 149 -23.67 -8.09 -7.86
C ALA A 149 -22.44 -7.17 -7.63
N PHE A 150 -21.93 -7.07 -6.40
CA PHE A 150 -20.86 -6.14 -6.04
C PHE A 150 -19.61 -6.86 -5.51
N SER A 151 -18.43 -6.42 -5.98
CA SER A 151 -17.13 -6.86 -5.44
C SER A 151 -16.79 -6.10 -4.16
N ASP A 152 -16.23 -6.81 -3.17
CA ASP A 152 -15.63 -6.25 -1.94
C ASP A 152 -14.47 -5.26 -2.20
N ASP A 153 -14.03 -5.09 -3.45
CA ASP A 153 -12.95 -4.18 -3.83
C ASP A 153 -13.23 -2.74 -3.40
N PHE A 154 -14.49 -2.30 -3.40
CA PHE A 154 -14.84 -0.96 -2.92
C PHE A 154 -14.55 -0.80 -1.42
N ILE A 155 -14.88 -1.80 -0.61
CA ILE A 155 -14.64 -1.82 0.84
C ILE A 155 -13.13 -1.80 1.14
N ARG A 156 -12.35 -2.57 0.38
CA ARG A 156 -10.88 -2.59 0.50
C ARG A 156 -10.25 -1.25 0.13
N GLN A 157 -10.70 -0.62 -0.95
CA GLN A 157 -10.21 0.70 -1.37
C GLN A 157 -10.53 1.79 -0.34
N ALA A 158 -11.73 1.75 0.24
CA ALA A 158 -12.15 2.66 1.30
C ALA A 158 -11.20 2.61 2.51
N GLN A 159 -10.91 1.42 3.02
CA GLN A 159 -10.00 1.28 4.15
C GLN A 159 -8.57 1.69 3.81
N TYR A 160 -8.11 1.33 2.60
CA TYR A 160 -6.78 1.72 2.13
C TYR A 160 -6.60 3.23 2.03
N MET A 161 -7.64 3.95 1.62
CA MET A 161 -7.63 5.41 1.51
C MET A 161 -7.39 6.08 2.88
N TYR A 162 -7.95 5.52 3.96
CA TYR A 162 -7.96 6.18 5.26
C TYR A 162 -7.09 5.50 6.36
N GLN A 163 -6.41 4.39 6.06
CA GLN A 163 -5.60 3.64 7.04
C GLN A 163 -4.42 4.44 7.63
N HIS A 164 -4.00 5.53 6.97
CA HIS A 164 -2.86 6.36 7.36
C HIS A 164 -3.24 7.84 7.57
N GLY A 165 -4.51 8.12 7.83
CA GLY A 165 -5.05 9.48 7.95
C GLY A 165 -5.95 9.84 6.77
N ASP A 166 -6.17 11.13 6.53
CA ASP A 166 -6.96 11.58 5.39
C ASP A 166 -6.22 11.36 4.06
N GLY A 167 -6.65 10.38 3.28
CA GLY A 167 -6.13 10.13 1.93
C GLY A 167 -6.87 10.87 0.81
N HIS A 168 -7.91 11.65 1.14
CA HIS A 168 -8.78 12.29 0.16
C HIS A 168 -8.78 13.83 0.25
N GLY A 169 -9.07 14.40 1.42
CA GLY A 169 -9.37 15.83 1.59
C GLY A 169 -8.13 16.69 1.83
N ILE A 170 -7.16 16.18 2.59
CA ILE A 170 -5.84 16.79 2.76
C ILE A 170 -4.93 16.17 1.71
N SER A 171 -4.33 16.99 0.84
CA SER A 171 -3.26 16.52 -0.06
C SER A 171 -2.20 15.87 0.82
N ASN A 172 -2.13 14.55 0.74
CA ASN A 172 -1.14 13.74 1.39
C ASN A 172 -0.13 13.40 0.29
N PRO A 173 1.00 14.13 0.20
CA PRO A 173 1.99 13.90 -0.85
C PRO A 173 2.42 12.44 -0.89
N GLU A 174 2.48 11.76 0.25
CA GLU A 174 2.85 10.33 0.30
C GLU A 174 1.83 9.43 -0.41
N MET A 175 0.53 9.76 -0.35
CA MET A 175 -0.53 9.01 -1.02
C MET A 175 -0.53 9.29 -2.53
N GLU A 176 -0.41 10.56 -2.93
CA GLU A 176 -0.28 10.96 -4.33
C GLU A 176 0.92 10.28 -4.99
N GLU A 177 2.06 10.31 -4.31
CA GLU A 177 3.29 9.64 -4.72
C GLU A 177 3.13 8.12 -4.87
N ARG A 178 2.42 7.48 -3.93
CA ARG A 178 2.12 6.04 -3.97
C ARG A 178 1.22 5.69 -5.14
N ILE A 179 0.16 6.47 -5.39
CA ILE A 179 -0.75 6.27 -6.52
C ILE A 179 0.03 6.39 -7.84
N LEU A 180 0.81 7.45 -8.00
CA LEU A 180 1.63 7.66 -9.21
C LEU A 180 2.66 6.52 -9.40
N ALA A 181 3.28 6.04 -8.33
CA ALA A 181 4.18 4.88 -8.40
C ALA A 181 3.42 3.60 -8.81
N MET A 182 2.23 3.37 -8.27
CA MET A 182 1.37 2.24 -8.63
C MET A 182 0.92 2.27 -10.09
N GLU A 183 0.62 3.46 -10.63
CA GLU A 183 0.31 3.66 -12.05
C GLU A 183 1.53 3.34 -12.93
N ILE A 184 2.72 3.84 -12.57
CA ILE A 184 3.98 3.53 -13.26
C ILE A 184 4.22 2.02 -13.30
N MET A 185 4.04 1.35 -12.17
CA MET A 185 4.18 -0.10 -12.08
C MET A 185 3.09 -0.84 -12.86
N GLY A 186 1.85 -0.33 -12.89
CA GLY A 186 0.72 -0.90 -13.61
C GLY A 186 0.88 -0.83 -15.14
N MET A 187 1.63 0.14 -15.66
CA MET A 187 1.97 0.23 -17.08
C MET A 187 3.05 -0.79 -17.52
N CYS A 188 3.70 -1.48 -16.57
CA CYS A 188 4.77 -2.42 -16.88
C CYS A 188 4.23 -3.86 -16.94
N GLN A 189 4.47 -4.56 -18.06
CA GLN A 189 4.04 -5.95 -18.24
C GLN A 189 4.77 -6.93 -17.31
N LEU A 190 5.98 -6.59 -16.88
CA LEU A 190 6.82 -7.43 -16.04
C LEU A 190 7.51 -6.57 -14.97
N LEU A 191 7.33 -6.98 -13.72
CA LEU A 191 7.95 -6.36 -12.56
C LEU A 191 9.12 -7.22 -12.05
N PRO A 192 10.18 -6.59 -11.51
CA PRO A 192 11.24 -7.32 -10.83
C PRO A 192 10.67 -8.05 -9.60
N ARG A 193 11.24 -9.20 -9.25
CA ARG A 193 10.82 -9.92 -8.03
C ARG A 193 11.42 -9.32 -6.77
N LEU A 194 12.53 -8.59 -6.90
CA LEU A 194 13.22 -7.91 -5.81
C LEU A 194 13.74 -6.56 -6.29
N VAL A 195 13.43 -5.51 -5.53
CA VAL A 195 14.08 -4.21 -5.66
C VAL A 195 15.01 -4.00 -4.48
N VAL A 196 16.23 -3.58 -4.78
CA VAL A 196 17.29 -3.33 -3.80
C VAL A 196 17.60 -1.83 -3.81
N PHE A 197 17.73 -1.24 -2.62
CA PHE A 197 18.09 0.17 -2.47
C PHE A 197 19.40 0.31 -1.68
N ASP A 198 20.23 1.26 -2.05
CA ASP A 198 21.14 1.89 -1.08
C ASP A 198 20.37 2.80 -0.10
N LEU A 199 21.05 3.35 0.90
CA LEU A 199 20.46 4.24 1.90
C LEU A 199 20.92 5.68 1.69
N ASP A 200 22.21 5.93 1.84
CA ASP A 200 22.77 7.27 1.89
C ASP A 200 22.72 7.87 0.48
N TYR A 201 22.20 9.09 0.35
CA TYR A 201 21.90 9.77 -0.92
C TYR A 201 20.98 9.02 -1.90
N THR A 202 20.47 7.84 -1.55
CA THR A 202 19.52 7.06 -2.33
C THR A 202 18.10 7.13 -1.76
N LEU A 203 17.90 6.74 -0.49
CA LEU A 203 16.60 6.87 0.19
C LEU A 203 16.50 8.17 0.98
N TRP A 204 17.61 8.68 1.51
CA TRP A 204 17.66 9.93 2.28
C TRP A 204 18.87 10.81 1.89
N PRO A 205 18.79 12.15 2.05
CA PRO A 205 19.78 13.10 1.52
C PRO A 205 20.93 13.37 2.50
N PHE A 206 21.47 12.34 3.14
CA PHE A 206 22.58 12.50 4.09
C PHE A 206 23.34 11.19 4.28
N TYR A 207 24.58 11.31 4.78
CA TYR A 207 25.31 10.16 5.30
C TYR A 207 24.83 9.80 6.71
N CYS A 208 24.54 8.52 6.94
CA CYS A 208 24.11 8.04 8.25
C CYS A 208 25.17 8.23 9.35
N GLU A 209 26.45 8.22 8.99
CA GLU A 209 27.58 8.41 9.91
C GLU A 209 27.68 9.85 10.47
N CYS A 210 27.11 10.83 9.78
CA CYS A 210 27.08 12.23 10.20
C CYS A 210 25.89 12.56 11.12
N ARG A 211 25.13 11.55 11.57
CA ARG A 211 23.87 11.72 12.29
C ARG A 211 23.88 11.02 13.63
N SER A 212 22.89 11.35 14.46
CA SER A 212 22.65 10.74 15.76
C SER A 212 21.36 9.94 15.76
N LYS A 213 21.28 8.89 16.60
CA LYS A 213 20.03 8.13 16.86
C LYS A 213 18.87 9.00 17.32
N ARG A 214 19.14 10.20 17.86
CA ARG A 214 18.10 11.14 18.32
C ARG A 214 17.42 11.85 17.16
N ASP A 215 18.12 12.04 16.04
CA ASP A 215 17.61 12.78 14.89
C ASP A 215 16.38 12.10 14.28
N MET A 216 15.44 12.90 13.77
CA MET A 216 14.34 12.40 12.95
C MET A 216 14.78 12.40 11.48
N PRO A 217 15.00 11.23 10.85
CA PRO A 217 15.39 11.17 9.45
C PRO A 217 14.24 11.62 8.54
N ARG A 218 14.59 12.10 7.36
CA ARG A 218 13.66 12.39 6.26
C ARG A 218 14.09 11.64 5.01
N LEU A 219 13.12 11.19 4.23
CA LEU A 219 13.36 10.57 2.93
C LEU A 219 13.42 11.62 1.83
N TYR A 220 13.95 11.25 0.66
CA TYR A 220 13.68 11.99 -0.56
C TYR A 220 12.18 12.00 -0.89
N PRO A 221 11.68 13.04 -1.59
CA PRO A 221 10.33 13.02 -2.16
C PRO A 221 10.12 11.76 -2.98
N HIS A 222 8.90 11.21 -2.96
CA HIS A 222 8.50 9.98 -3.64
C HIS A 222 9.07 8.67 -3.06
N ALA A 223 10.17 8.67 -2.30
CA ALA A 223 10.82 7.43 -1.87
C ALA A 223 9.89 6.55 -1.01
N LYS A 224 9.13 7.16 -0.09
CA LYS A 224 8.16 6.44 0.76
C LYS A 224 7.02 5.87 -0.07
N GLY A 225 6.43 6.66 -0.98
CA GLY A 225 5.37 6.22 -1.88
C GLY A 225 5.81 5.05 -2.77
N ILE A 226 7.05 5.09 -3.29
CA ILE A 226 7.64 4.00 -4.08
C ILE A 226 7.79 2.72 -3.26
N LEU A 227 8.30 2.81 -2.03
CA LEU A 227 8.45 1.64 -1.14
C LEU A 227 7.10 0.98 -0.84
N TYR A 228 6.07 1.78 -0.57
CA TYR A 228 4.72 1.25 -0.36
C TYR A 228 4.11 0.64 -1.63
N ALA A 229 4.27 1.28 -2.79
CA ALA A 229 3.78 0.74 -4.06
C ALA A 229 4.43 -0.61 -4.40
N LEU A 230 5.74 -0.75 -4.15
CA LEU A 230 6.46 -2.02 -4.29
C LEU A 230 5.87 -3.11 -3.38
N LYS A 231 5.64 -2.78 -2.11
CA LYS A 231 5.02 -3.69 -1.14
C LYS A 231 3.63 -4.13 -1.59
N ASP A 232 2.79 -3.19 -2.04
CA ASP A 232 1.42 -3.47 -2.48
C ASP A 232 1.36 -4.37 -3.71
N LYS A 233 2.31 -4.23 -4.63
CA LYS A 233 2.45 -5.11 -5.81
C LYS A 233 3.13 -6.44 -5.48
N GLY A 234 3.42 -6.71 -4.21
CA GLY A 234 4.09 -7.95 -3.78
C GLY A 234 5.54 -8.05 -4.24
N VAL A 235 6.17 -6.93 -4.61
CA VAL A 235 7.60 -6.88 -4.97
C VAL A 235 8.42 -6.85 -3.70
N LYS A 236 9.36 -7.78 -3.57
CA LYS A 236 10.25 -7.85 -2.40
C LYS A 236 11.18 -6.64 -2.36
N ILE A 237 11.52 -6.16 -1.16
CA ILE A 237 12.40 -5.00 -0.95
C ILE A 237 13.60 -5.38 -0.09
N ALA A 238 14.81 -5.01 -0.50
CA ALA A 238 16.01 -5.19 0.32
C ALA A 238 16.90 -3.94 0.33
N ILE A 239 17.78 -3.86 1.33
CA ILE A 239 18.75 -2.78 1.49
C ILE A 239 20.17 -3.32 1.28
N ALA A 240 20.99 -2.53 0.60
CA ALA A 240 22.38 -2.83 0.30
C ALA A 240 23.33 -1.69 0.70
N SER A 241 23.25 -1.15 1.92
CA SER A 241 24.08 0.00 2.32
C SER A 241 25.43 -0.37 2.94
N ARG A 242 26.47 0.39 2.58
CA ARG A 242 27.78 0.43 3.25
C ARG A 242 27.77 1.55 4.28
N SER A 243 27.17 1.32 5.44
CA SER A 243 27.23 2.30 6.53
C SER A 243 28.19 1.82 7.62
N PRO A 244 29.17 2.63 8.05
CA PRO A 244 30.01 2.32 9.21
C PRO A 244 29.24 2.39 10.53
N THR A 245 28.01 2.93 10.53
CA THR A 245 27.11 3.08 11.69
C THR A 245 25.78 2.34 11.49
N PRO A 246 25.81 1.00 11.35
CA PRO A 246 24.61 0.20 11.06
C PRO A 246 23.51 0.35 12.11
N ASP A 247 23.86 0.67 13.35
CA ASP A 247 22.91 0.88 14.45
C ASP A 247 22.12 2.19 14.28
N ILE A 248 22.71 3.24 13.71
CA ILE A 248 22.03 4.50 13.39
C ILE A 248 21.07 4.29 12.23
N ALA A 249 21.55 3.67 11.15
CA ALA A 249 20.73 3.36 9.98
C ALA A 249 19.52 2.47 10.34
N ASN A 250 19.71 1.45 11.19
CA ASN A 250 18.59 0.63 11.69
C ASN A 250 17.58 1.45 12.48
N THR A 251 18.06 2.35 13.36
CA THR A 251 17.20 3.25 14.13
C THR A 251 16.36 4.15 13.21
N PHE A 252 16.94 4.62 12.11
CA PHE A 252 16.24 5.45 11.14
C PHE A 252 15.19 4.67 10.34
N LEU A 253 15.52 3.45 9.89
CA LEU A 253 14.54 2.56 9.25
C LEU A 253 13.35 2.24 10.18
N ASP A 254 13.60 2.07 11.48
CA ASP A 254 12.56 1.90 12.50
C ASP A 254 11.69 3.15 12.63
N LYS A 255 12.30 4.34 12.79
CA LYS A 255 11.57 5.62 12.90
C LYS A 255 10.73 5.95 11.66
N LEU A 256 11.20 5.57 10.48
CA LEU A 256 10.50 5.78 9.21
C LEU A 256 9.43 4.72 8.92
N GLY A 257 9.32 3.67 9.74
CA GLY A 257 8.38 2.56 9.54
C GLY A 257 8.72 1.63 8.36
N ILE A 258 9.89 1.79 7.73
CA ILE A 258 10.29 1.07 6.51
C ILE A 258 10.67 -0.38 6.80
N LYS A 259 11.19 -0.67 7.99
CA LYS A 259 11.70 -2.00 8.34
C LYS A 259 10.67 -3.11 8.21
N SER A 260 9.38 -2.79 8.43
CA SER A 260 8.28 -3.75 8.23
C SER A 260 8.03 -4.13 6.76
N MET A 261 8.62 -3.38 5.81
CA MET A 261 8.47 -3.59 4.37
C MET A 261 9.64 -4.38 3.77
N LEU A 262 10.76 -4.44 4.49
CA LEU A 262 11.97 -5.12 4.04
C LEU A 262 11.82 -6.64 4.19
N VAL A 263 12.54 -7.37 3.34
CA VAL A 263 12.45 -8.83 3.32
C VAL A 263 13.15 -9.43 4.52
N ALA A 264 12.36 -9.75 5.53
CA ALA A 264 12.66 -10.72 6.56
C ALA A 264 12.18 -12.10 6.10
N GLN A 265 13.07 -13.02 5.72
CA GLN A 265 12.67 -14.44 5.58
C GLN A 265 13.67 -15.40 6.22
N VAL A 266 13.18 -16.08 7.28
CA VAL A 266 13.24 -17.53 7.40
C VAL A 266 11.80 -18.00 7.60
N THR A 267 11.26 -18.75 6.64
CA THR A 267 10.10 -19.63 6.87
C THR A 267 10.58 -21.03 6.58
N VAL A 268 10.91 -21.80 7.62
CA VAL A 268 11.15 -23.24 7.49
C VAL A 268 9.78 -23.88 7.30
N LYS A 269 9.51 -24.41 6.11
CA LYS A 269 8.43 -25.38 5.94
C LYS A 269 8.96 -26.72 6.45
N THR A 270 8.56 -27.13 7.66
CA THR A 270 8.59 -28.54 8.03
C THR A 270 7.27 -29.17 7.59
N ASN A 271 7.32 -30.03 6.58
CA ASN A 271 6.28 -31.02 6.36
C ASN A 271 6.39 -32.05 7.49
N CYS A 272 5.38 -32.19 8.34
CA CYS A 272 5.10 -33.41 9.11
C CYS A 272 3.64 -33.42 9.58
N VAL A 273 2.90 -34.35 8.98
CA VAL A 273 1.74 -35.15 9.42
C VAL A 273 0.98 -34.80 10.71
N ASP A 274 -0.35 -34.76 10.54
CA ASP A 274 -1.48 -35.09 11.42
C ASP A 274 -1.30 -35.11 12.96
N GLY A 275 -2.14 -34.32 13.63
CA GLY A 275 -2.40 -34.43 15.07
C GLY A 275 -3.09 -33.20 15.64
N ALA A 276 -4.42 -33.24 15.74
CA ALA A 276 -5.25 -32.16 16.25
C ALA A 276 -5.02 -31.89 17.76
N PHE A 277 -5.36 -30.66 18.18
CA PHE A 277 -5.51 -30.18 19.57
C PHE A 277 -4.25 -29.85 20.40
N LEU A 278 -3.52 -28.79 20.02
CA LEU A 278 -2.85 -27.85 20.96
C LEU A 278 -2.42 -26.52 20.29
N PHE A 279 -3.23 -25.94 19.39
CA PHE A 279 -2.74 -24.85 18.51
C PHE A 279 -3.06 -23.42 18.93
N ILE A 280 -3.89 -23.17 19.95
CA ILE A 280 -4.26 -21.78 20.31
C ILE A 280 -3.26 -21.14 21.28
N SER A 281 -2.69 -21.89 22.23
CA SER A 281 -1.69 -21.33 23.18
C SER A 281 -0.27 -21.26 22.61
N ILE A 282 0.09 -22.10 21.64
CA ILE A 282 1.40 -22.04 20.97
C ILE A 282 1.41 -20.98 19.86
N ALA A 283 0.29 -20.71 19.18
CA ALA A 283 0.23 -19.66 18.15
C ALA A 283 0.43 -18.25 18.74
N LEU A 284 -0.13 -17.97 19.92
CA LEU A 284 0.13 -16.73 20.67
C LEU A 284 1.56 -16.66 21.23
N CYS A 285 2.16 -17.80 21.58
CA CYS A 285 3.55 -17.86 22.07
C CYS A 285 4.60 -17.80 20.94
N LEU A 286 4.32 -18.33 19.74
CA LEU A 286 5.18 -18.24 18.56
C LEU A 286 5.13 -16.87 17.89
N HIS A 287 3.98 -16.16 17.96
CA HIS A 287 3.90 -14.77 17.51
C HIS A 287 4.75 -13.84 18.41
N PHE A 288 5.04 -14.24 19.65
CA PHE A 288 5.86 -13.49 20.60
C PHE A 288 7.33 -13.95 20.67
N MET A 289 7.66 -15.19 20.23
CA MET A 289 9.02 -15.77 20.29
C MET A 289 9.72 -16.00 18.95
N VAL A 290 9.37 -15.26 17.90
CA VAL A 290 10.22 -15.14 16.70
C VAL A 290 10.49 -13.66 16.43
N LYS A 291 11.08 -12.96 17.41
CA LYS A 291 11.95 -11.80 17.12
C LYS A 291 13.21 -12.33 16.42
N VAL A 292 13.08 -12.78 15.17
CA VAL A 292 14.25 -12.90 14.31
C VAL A 292 14.70 -11.46 14.08
N LYS A 293 15.75 -11.05 14.80
CA LYS A 293 16.54 -9.87 14.43
C LYS A 293 17.07 -10.12 13.02
N VAL A 294 16.33 -9.71 12.01
CA VAL A 294 16.85 -9.69 10.65
C VAL A 294 17.83 -8.54 10.59
N LYS A 295 19.11 -8.90 10.52
CA LYS A 295 20.21 -7.99 10.19
C LYS A 295 20.05 -7.67 8.70
N GLU A 296 19.20 -6.69 8.40
CA GLU A 296 18.90 -6.17 7.05
C GLU A 296 19.91 -5.13 6.57
N ILE A 297 20.69 -4.59 7.50
CA ILE A 297 21.84 -3.73 7.20
C ILE A 297 23.08 -4.59 7.37
N PHE A 298 23.68 -4.99 6.25
CA PHE A 298 24.95 -5.68 6.27
C PHE A 298 26.04 -4.68 6.61
N SER A 299 26.44 -4.65 7.89
CA SER A 299 27.62 -3.93 8.33
C SER A 299 28.87 -4.61 7.77
N SER A 300 29.38 -4.15 6.63
CA SER A 300 30.74 -4.50 6.25
C SER A 300 31.30 -3.50 5.25
N TRP A 301 32.59 -3.19 5.41
CA TRP A 301 33.48 -2.50 4.46
C TRP A 301 33.67 -3.27 3.13
N THR A 302 32.69 -4.09 2.74
CA THR A 302 32.75 -4.98 1.59
C THR A 302 32.15 -4.31 0.35
N HIS A 303 32.59 -4.72 -0.83
CA HIS A 303 32.02 -4.27 -2.08
C HIS A 303 30.53 -4.60 -2.19
N LYS A 304 29.78 -3.77 -2.94
CA LYS A 304 28.34 -3.96 -3.16
C LYS A 304 27.99 -5.35 -3.70
N THR A 305 28.89 -5.93 -4.47
CA THR A 305 28.80 -7.31 -4.98
C THR A 305 28.58 -8.33 -3.86
N ASP A 306 29.21 -8.16 -2.69
CA ASP A 306 29.07 -9.08 -1.56
C ASP A 306 27.70 -8.97 -0.89
N HIS A 307 27.11 -7.76 -0.89
CA HIS A 307 25.73 -7.57 -0.46
C HIS A 307 24.79 -8.35 -1.37
N PHE A 308 24.97 -8.22 -2.68
CA PHE A 308 24.16 -8.95 -3.66
C PHE A 308 24.35 -10.46 -3.61
N GLN A 309 25.56 -10.96 -3.36
CA GLN A 309 25.80 -12.38 -3.10
C GLN A 309 25.03 -12.87 -1.86
N ARG A 310 25.05 -12.11 -0.75
CA ARG A 310 24.30 -12.47 0.46
C ARG A 310 22.80 -12.39 0.27
N ILE A 311 22.31 -11.36 -0.42
CA ILE A 311 20.89 -11.20 -0.78
C ILE A 311 20.42 -12.36 -1.65
N ASN A 312 21.17 -12.72 -2.69
CA ASN A 312 20.86 -13.86 -3.56
C ASN A 312 20.82 -15.17 -2.76
N ARG A 313 21.82 -15.46 -1.92
CA ARG A 313 21.83 -16.66 -1.07
C ARG A 313 20.63 -16.75 -0.13
N ARG A 314 20.19 -15.62 0.45
CA ARG A 314 19.06 -15.58 1.39
C ARG A 314 17.70 -15.64 0.70
N THR A 315 17.55 -14.98 -0.45
CA THR A 315 16.26 -14.85 -1.14
C THR A 315 16.04 -15.89 -2.23
N ASN A 316 17.11 -16.52 -2.72
CA ASN A 316 17.16 -17.39 -3.88
C ASN A 316 16.56 -16.76 -5.15
N ILE A 317 16.64 -15.43 -5.29
CA ILE A 317 16.17 -14.70 -6.48
C ILE A 317 17.35 -14.52 -7.44
N PRO A 318 17.21 -14.88 -8.74
CA PRO A 318 18.25 -14.66 -9.74
C PRO A 318 18.59 -13.17 -9.91
N TYR A 319 19.85 -12.84 -10.18
CA TYR A 319 20.28 -11.45 -10.40
C TYR A 319 19.52 -10.77 -11.55
N ALA A 320 19.21 -11.51 -12.62
CA ALA A 320 18.42 -11.02 -13.73
C ALA A 320 16.99 -10.62 -13.32
N GLU A 321 16.49 -11.05 -12.17
CA GLU A 321 15.15 -10.72 -11.64
C GLU A 321 15.18 -9.58 -10.61
N MET A 322 16.34 -8.92 -10.45
CA MET A 322 16.56 -7.82 -9.50
C MET A 322 16.66 -6.46 -10.20
N LEU A 323 16.16 -5.43 -9.53
CA LEU A 323 16.37 -4.02 -9.86
C LEU A 323 17.07 -3.32 -8.69
N PHE A 324 18.02 -2.44 -8.98
CA PHE A 324 18.89 -1.83 -7.98
C PHE A 324 19.05 -0.32 -8.21
N PHE A 325 18.94 0.45 -7.12
CA PHE A 325 19.15 1.90 -7.10
C PHE A 325 20.30 2.27 -6.15
N ASP A 326 21.22 3.11 -6.63
CA ASP A 326 22.39 3.63 -5.91
C ASP A 326 22.78 4.99 -6.46
N ASP A 327 23.40 5.83 -5.65
CA ASP A 327 23.93 7.12 -6.05
C ASP A 327 25.38 7.06 -6.58
N GLU A 328 26.07 5.92 -6.46
CA GLU A 328 27.47 5.78 -6.84
C GLU A 328 27.68 4.87 -8.06
N ASP A 329 28.23 5.44 -9.15
CA ASP A 329 28.50 4.77 -10.41
C ASP A 329 29.29 3.46 -10.28
N ARG A 330 30.30 3.43 -9.39
CA ARG A 330 31.12 2.23 -9.15
C ARG A 330 30.30 1.05 -8.67
N ASN A 331 29.28 1.29 -7.85
CA ASN A 331 28.37 0.25 -7.38
C ASN A 331 27.44 -0.20 -8.51
N ILE A 332 26.95 0.74 -9.32
CA ILE A 332 26.10 0.48 -10.48
C ILE A 332 26.81 -0.42 -11.49
N ASP A 333 28.06 -0.11 -11.84
CA ASP A 333 28.85 -0.91 -12.78
C ASP A 333 29.14 -2.32 -12.24
N ALA A 334 29.60 -2.40 -11.00
CA ALA A 334 29.93 -3.68 -10.37
C ALA A 334 28.72 -4.62 -10.26
N VAL A 335 27.56 -4.08 -9.87
CA VAL A 335 26.33 -4.86 -9.70
C VAL A 335 25.67 -5.18 -11.05
N SER A 336 25.75 -4.27 -12.03
CA SER A 336 25.29 -4.54 -13.40
C SER A 336 26.02 -5.73 -14.03
N ASN A 337 27.33 -5.86 -13.76
CA ASN A 337 28.14 -6.99 -14.23
C ASN A 337 27.70 -8.34 -13.63
N MET A 338 26.97 -8.35 -12.51
CA MET A 338 26.35 -9.55 -11.94
C MET A 338 25.04 -9.95 -12.64
N GLY A 339 24.54 -9.12 -13.56
CA GLY A 339 23.31 -9.34 -14.32
C GLY A 339 22.08 -8.62 -13.77
N VAL A 340 22.23 -7.88 -12.68
CA VAL A 340 21.18 -7.03 -12.07
C VAL A 340 20.90 -5.83 -12.96
N THR A 341 19.64 -5.39 -13.04
CA THR A 341 19.34 -4.10 -13.66
C THR A 341 19.63 -3.00 -12.65
N SER A 342 20.61 -2.14 -12.93
CA SER A 342 21.03 -1.08 -11.99
C SER A 342 20.81 0.32 -12.58
N ILE A 343 20.37 1.25 -11.74
CA ILE A 343 20.03 2.64 -12.05
C ILE A 343 20.75 3.57 -11.08
N LEU A 344 21.54 4.48 -11.64
CA LEU A 344 22.17 5.57 -10.89
C LEU A 344 21.14 6.63 -10.50
N VAL A 345 21.16 7.06 -9.24
CA VAL A 345 20.27 8.10 -8.71
C VAL A 345 21.06 9.24 -8.05
N GLY A 346 21.44 10.26 -8.84
CA GLY A 346 22.27 11.37 -8.34
C GLY A 346 21.61 12.30 -7.32
N ASN A 347 20.28 12.25 -7.13
CA ASN A 347 19.55 13.04 -6.14
C ASN A 347 18.41 12.22 -5.52
N GLY A 348 18.74 10.98 -5.12
CA GLY A 348 17.78 10.06 -4.53
C GLY A 348 16.82 9.42 -5.52
N VAL A 349 16.16 8.37 -5.05
CA VAL A 349 15.11 7.70 -5.80
C VAL A 349 13.89 8.61 -5.95
N ASN A 350 13.32 8.64 -7.16
CA ASN A 350 12.10 9.36 -7.48
C ASN A 350 11.28 8.59 -8.54
N LEU A 351 10.08 9.08 -8.87
CA LEU A 351 9.20 8.43 -9.85
C LEU A 351 9.84 8.28 -11.25
N GLY A 352 10.69 9.23 -11.65
CA GLY A 352 11.46 9.15 -12.90
C GLY A 352 12.47 8.00 -12.88
N ALA A 353 13.23 7.87 -11.78
CA ALA A 353 14.16 6.77 -11.58
C ALA A 353 13.43 5.41 -11.56
N LEU A 354 12.28 5.31 -10.88
CA LEU A 354 11.45 4.10 -10.89
C LEU A 354 11.02 3.73 -12.31
N ARG A 355 10.46 4.67 -13.07
CA ARG A 355 10.03 4.47 -14.46
C ARG A 355 11.19 4.02 -15.34
N GLN A 356 12.35 4.67 -15.23
CA GLN A 356 13.56 4.31 -15.95
C GLN A 356 14.02 2.89 -15.60
N GLY A 357 14.03 2.55 -14.31
CA GLY A 357 14.42 1.24 -13.80
C GLY A 357 13.54 0.11 -14.31
N LEU A 358 12.23 0.27 -14.25
CA LEU A 358 11.28 -0.72 -14.75
C LEU A 358 11.35 -0.86 -16.28
N SER A 359 11.52 0.24 -17.01
CA SER A 359 11.68 0.22 -18.46
C SER A 359 12.95 -0.53 -18.88
N LYS A 360 14.10 -0.21 -18.26
CA LYS A 360 15.38 -0.88 -18.50
C LYS A 360 15.31 -2.36 -18.11
N TYR A 361 14.63 -2.67 -17.00
CA TYR A 361 14.42 -4.04 -16.55
C TYR A 361 13.65 -4.85 -17.59
N SER A 362 12.52 -4.32 -18.09
CA SER A 362 11.70 -4.97 -19.12
C SER A 362 12.48 -5.21 -20.42
N GLN A 363 13.27 -4.22 -20.87
CA GLN A 363 14.15 -4.36 -22.03
C GLN A 363 15.19 -5.49 -21.85
N ASN A 364 15.75 -5.63 -20.65
CA ASN A 364 16.72 -6.69 -20.33
C ASN A 364 16.10 -8.10 -20.34
N GLN A 365 14.77 -8.23 -20.18
CA GLN A 365 14.07 -9.52 -20.24
C GLN A 365 13.65 -9.92 -21.66
N SER A 366 13.68 -8.99 -22.62
CA SER A 366 13.29 -9.26 -24.01
C SER A 366 14.30 -10.17 -24.72
N PRO A 367 13.88 -11.08 -25.63
CA PRO A 367 14.76 -12.03 -26.31
C PRO A 367 15.95 -11.38 -27.04
N SER A 368 15.76 -10.17 -27.59
CA SER A 368 16.79 -9.38 -28.27
C SER A 368 17.90 -8.86 -27.33
N GLY A 369 17.61 -8.69 -26.04
CA GLY A 369 18.57 -8.25 -25.01
C GLY A 369 19.53 -9.38 -24.59
N ARG A 370 19.08 -10.64 -24.60
CA ARG A 370 19.93 -11.81 -24.31
C ARG A 370 21.02 -12.01 -25.37
N SER A 371 20.72 -11.71 -26.64
CA SER A 371 21.69 -11.89 -27.74
C SER A 371 22.88 -10.91 -27.67
N LYS A 372 22.66 -9.66 -27.23
CA LYS A 372 23.74 -8.67 -27.08
C LYS A 372 24.70 -9.00 -25.92
N ARG A 373 24.20 -9.63 -24.84
CA ARG A 373 25.03 -10.11 -23.72
C ARG A 373 25.93 -11.29 -24.10
N GLY A 374 25.49 -12.14 -25.03
CA GLY A 374 26.31 -13.22 -25.57
C GLY A 374 27.51 -12.71 -26.38
N SER A 375 27.29 -11.71 -27.23
CA SER A 375 28.33 -11.17 -28.12
C SER A 375 29.43 -10.40 -27.38
N GLN A 376 29.12 -9.68 -26.29
CA GLN A 376 30.14 -8.97 -25.49
C GLN A 376 31.05 -9.88 -24.67
N ASN A 377 30.59 -11.09 -24.31
CA ASN A 377 31.42 -12.09 -23.62
C ASN A 377 32.31 -12.89 -24.58
N LEU A 378 31.95 -12.99 -25.85
CA LEU A 378 32.79 -13.60 -26.89
C LEU A 378 33.91 -12.66 -27.36
N SER A 379 33.65 -11.35 -27.47
CA SER A 379 34.67 -10.38 -27.88
C SER A 379 35.76 -10.11 -26.83
N LYS A 380 35.50 -10.39 -25.54
CA LYS A 380 36.52 -10.31 -24.47
C LYS A 380 37.38 -11.58 -24.35
N LYS A 381 36.98 -12.70 -24.96
CA LYS A 381 37.73 -13.95 -24.96
C LYS A 381 38.69 -14.08 -26.14
N SER A 382 38.49 -13.30 -27.20
CA SER A 382 39.37 -13.27 -28.38
C SER A 382 40.54 -12.29 -28.26
N SER A 383 40.60 -11.47 -27.20
CA SER A 383 41.66 -10.45 -27.02
C SER A 383 42.74 -10.85 -26.00
N THR A 384 42.77 -12.10 -25.54
CA THR A 384 43.71 -12.58 -24.50
C THR A 384 44.53 -13.81 -24.91
N SER A 385 44.62 -14.14 -26.21
CA SER A 385 45.40 -15.31 -26.67
C SER A 385 46.51 -15.02 -27.68
N GLU A 386 46.96 -13.77 -27.84
CA GLU A 386 48.09 -13.45 -28.73
C GLU A 386 49.09 -12.51 -28.04
N THR A 387 49.86 -13.02 -27.08
CA THR A 387 51.21 -12.52 -26.75
C THR A 387 51.90 -13.48 -25.77
N GLU A 388 52.43 -14.58 -26.30
CA GLU A 388 53.49 -15.38 -25.67
C GLU A 388 54.07 -16.35 -26.71
N GLU A 389 54.93 -15.85 -27.61
CA GLU A 389 56.03 -16.60 -28.23
C GLU A 389 56.90 -15.66 -29.08
N GLN A 390 58.01 -15.21 -28.48
CA GLN A 390 59.39 -15.08 -29.01
C GLN A 390 60.19 -14.01 -28.28
#